data_AF-A0A0L0HUN4-F1
#
_entry.id   AF-A0A0L0HUN4-F1
#
_cell.length_a   1.000
_cell.length_b   1.000
_cell.length_c   1.000
_cell.angle_alpha   90.00
_cell.angle_beta   90.00
_cell.angle_gamma   90.00
#
_symmetry.space_group_name_H-M   'P 1'
#
loop_
_entity.id
_entity.type
_entity.pdbx_description
1 polymer ?
#
loop_
_entity_poly.entity_id
_entity_poly.type
_entity_poly.pdbx_seq_one_letter_code
_entity_poly.pdbx_strand_id
1 'polypeptide(L)'
;MPPKKKQKLEKLDKPTLHTCNKTSFAKAFLPNYRQQLLDYIAIIHQLANHASHALKFYILSAPTFTMNEETIEAILYLLNKGEAWHPRKEAKKAWRDCLLPYVQRYCQIVSFVHPNLRGEQQSVNYLTASMMTNLKVNVQEHFMQMLLRYINLRLDVKGQKQRLPPKSNARKAFFTRLRYLKSVFLFDVVPELEFLDDLTPLESEVLEEIWSLDLPFLPNDPLAYTIVADPMSFFPAYCKLSGLYEQYGF
;
A
#
# COMPACT_ATOMS: atom_id res chain seq x y z
N MET A 1 -41.92 46.14 47.11
CA MET A 1 -41.28 45.64 45.86
C MET A 1 -39.88 46.23 45.80
N PRO A 2 -38.84 45.38 45.83
CA PRO A 2 -38.24 44.78 44.63
C PRO A 2 -38.08 43.24 44.75
N PRO A 3 -37.78 42.50 43.66
CA PRO A 3 -37.93 41.05 43.64
C PRO A 3 -36.71 40.27 44.13
N LYS A 4 -37.04 39.09 44.65
CA LYS A 4 -36.21 38.03 45.23
C LYS A 4 -35.06 37.58 44.31
N LYS A 5 -33.88 37.39 44.91
CA LYS A 5 -32.78 36.55 44.39
C LYS A 5 -33.33 35.19 43.99
N LYS A 6 -33.28 34.85 42.70
CA LYS A 6 -33.46 33.47 42.22
C LYS A 6 -32.09 32.78 42.19
N GLN A 7 -32.02 31.67 42.93
CA GLN A 7 -30.92 30.71 42.96
C GLN A 7 -30.53 30.25 41.55
N LYS A 8 -29.22 30.04 41.36
CA LYS A 8 -28.64 29.28 40.26
C LYS A 8 -29.29 27.89 40.23
N LEU A 9 -30.00 27.58 39.15
CA LEU A 9 -30.35 26.20 38.80
C LEU A 9 -29.22 25.69 37.89
N GLU A 10 -28.55 24.65 38.35
CA GLU A 10 -27.52 23.91 37.62
C GLU A 10 -28.04 23.51 36.23
N LYS A 11 -27.28 23.86 35.19
CA LYS A 11 -27.52 23.36 33.85
C LYS A 11 -27.13 21.89 33.84
N LEU A 12 -28.14 21.03 33.99
CA LEU A 12 -28.03 19.60 33.70
C LEU A 12 -27.53 19.44 32.26
N ASP A 13 -26.42 18.72 32.10
CA ASP A 13 -25.79 18.41 30.83
C ASP A 13 -26.80 17.82 29.85
N LYS A 14 -27.09 18.57 28.78
CA LYS A 14 -27.73 17.98 27.60
C LYS A 14 -26.67 17.18 26.88
N PRO A 15 -26.86 15.87 26.63
CA PRO A 15 -25.94 15.11 25.82
C PRO A 15 -25.90 15.74 24.43
N THR A 16 -24.71 16.17 24.03
CA THR A 16 -24.42 16.71 22.71
C THR A 16 -24.58 15.56 21.70
N LEU A 17 -25.81 15.38 21.22
CA LEU A 17 -26.10 14.53 20.07
C LEU A 17 -25.36 15.11 18.87
N HIS A 18 -24.20 14.52 18.55
CA HIS A 18 -23.49 14.75 17.31
C HIS A 18 -24.46 14.50 16.15
N THR A 19 -24.90 15.57 15.51
CA THR A 19 -25.78 15.51 14.35
C THR A 19 -24.95 15.05 13.16
N CYS A 20 -24.88 13.73 12.96
CA CYS A 20 -24.51 13.15 11.67
C CYS A 20 -25.53 13.64 10.61
N ASN A 21 -25.06 13.85 9.38
CA ASN A 21 -25.75 14.62 8.32
C ASN A 21 -27.27 14.40 8.26
N LYS A 22 -28.01 15.52 8.26
CA LYS A 22 -29.48 15.62 8.37
C LYS A 22 -30.24 15.16 7.12
N THR A 23 -30.24 13.86 6.86
CA THR A 23 -31.30 13.22 6.07
C THR A 23 -31.93 12.18 6.98
N SER A 24 -33.24 12.26 7.24
CA SER A 24 -33.89 11.22 8.06
C SER A 24 -33.67 9.86 7.38
N PHE A 25 -33.37 8.82 8.16
CA PHE A 25 -33.15 7.47 7.62
C PHE A 25 -34.31 7.03 6.70
N ALA A 26 -35.54 7.44 7.00
CA ALA A 26 -36.72 7.23 6.15
C ALA A 26 -36.62 7.86 4.74
N LYS A 27 -36.01 9.05 4.61
CA LYS A 27 -35.77 9.68 3.30
C LYS A 27 -34.74 8.92 2.46
N ALA A 28 -33.93 8.05 3.08
CA ALA A 28 -32.97 7.24 2.36
C ALA A 28 -33.60 6.12 1.49
N PHE A 29 -34.89 5.82 1.71
CA PHE A 29 -35.62 4.77 0.99
C PHE A 29 -36.47 5.33 -0.17
N LEU A 30 -36.37 6.62 -0.49
CA LEU A 30 -37.05 7.19 -1.65
C LEU A 30 -36.41 6.66 -2.96
N PRO A 31 -37.18 6.37 -4.02
CA PRO A 31 -36.67 5.76 -5.25
C PRO A 31 -35.47 6.51 -5.87
N ASN A 32 -35.52 7.84 -5.87
CA ASN A 32 -34.44 8.69 -6.41
C ASN A 32 -33.19 8.69 -5.52
N TYR A 33 -33.34 8.43 -4.22
CA TYR A 33 -32.23 8.39 -3.27
C TYR A 33 -31.48 7.06 -3.31
N ARG A 34 -32.19 5.96 -3.61
CA ARG A 34 -31.56 4.63 -3.76
C ARG A 34 -30.50 4.63 -4.87
N GLN A 35 -30.81 5.19 -6.04
CA GLN A 35 -29.85 5.25 -7.14
C GLN A 35 -28.65 6.15 -6.77
N GLN A 36 -28.91 7.32 -6.16
CA GLN A 36 -27.83 8.21 -5.68
C GLN A 36 -26.90 7.53 -4.68
N LEU A 37 -27.44 6.68 -3.78
CA LEU A 37 -26.63 5.88 -2.86
C LEU A 37 -25.78 4.84 -3.60
N LEU A 38 -26.36 4.13 -4.57
CA LEU A 38 -25.62 3.15 -5.37
C LEU A 38 -24.50 3.81 -6.17
N ASP A 39 -24.78 4.95 -6.79
CA ASP A 39 -23.79 5.73 -7.54
C ASP A 39 -22.67 6.22 -6.60
N TYR A 40 -23.04 6.74 -5.42
CA TYR A 40 -22.07 7.14 -4.41
C TYR A 40 -21.16 5.97 -3.98
N ILE A 41 -21.75 4.81 -3.66
CA ILE A 41 -20.99 3.61 -3.29
C ILE A 41 -20.05 3.18 -4.43
N ALA A 42 -20.54 3.17 -5.67
CA ALA A 42 -19.74 2.81 -6.83
C ALA A 42 -18.54 3.76 -7.02
N ILE A 43 -18.75 5.07 -6.88
CA ILE A 43 -17.68 6.07 -6.99
C ILE A 43 -16.65 5.89 -5.87
N ILE A 44 -17.09 5.66 -4.63
CA ILE A 44 -16.16 5.41 -3.50
C ILE A 44 -15.31 4.15 -3.75
N HIS A 45 -15.90 3.07 -4.27
CA HIS A 45 -15.14 1.87 -4.64
C HIS A 45 -14.14 2.14 -5.77
N GLN A 46 -14.54 2.88 -6.80
CA GLN A 46 -13.64 3.28 -7.88
C GLN A 46 -12.47 4.13 -7.35
N LEU A 47 -12.74 5.09 -6.47
CA LEU A 47 -11.70 5.90 -5.84
C LEU A 47 -10.69 5.03 -5.08
N ALA A 48 -11.14 4.04 -4.32
CA ALA A 48 -10.24 3.12 -3.61
C ALA A 48 -9.34 2.30 -4.56
N ASN A 49 -9.92 1.77 -5.63
CA ASN A 49 -9.19 1.00 -6.65
C ASN A 49 -8.13 1.88 -7.34
N HIS A 50 -8.54 3.04 -7.84
CA HIS A 50 -7.65 3.93 -8.55
C HIS A 50 -6.61 4.58 -7.63
N ALA A 51 -6.92 4.83 -6.36
CA ALA A 51 -5.94 5.31 -5.39
C ALA A 51 -4.84 4.28 -5.13
N SER A 52 -5.19 2.98 -5.06
CA SER A 52 -4.22 1.90 -4.91
C SER A 52 -3.26 1.85 -6.10
N HIS A 53 -3.77 1.98 -7.33
CA HIS A 53 -2.96 1.99 -8.54
C HIS A 53 -2.13 3.27 -8.68
N ALA A 54 -2.71 4.44 -8.40
CA ALA A 54 -2.00 5.72 -8.45
C ALA A 54 -0.85 5.76 -7.44
N LEU A 55 -1.05 5.17 -6.25
CA LEU A 55 -0.01 5.02 -5.23
C LEU A 55 1.14 4.13 -5.71
N LYS A 56 0.83 2.96 -6.30
CA LYS A 56 1.85 2.09 -6.91
C LYS A 56 2.61 2.81 -8.02
N PHE A 57 1.88 3.47 -8.92
CA PHE A 57 2.46 4.26 -10.02
C PHE A 57 3.42 5.33 -9.50
N TYR A 58 3.02 6.06 -8.47
CA TYR A 58 3.87 7.08 -7.84
C TYR A 58 5.16 6.48 -7.27
N ILE A 59 5.06 5.40 -6.49
CA ILE A 59 6.22 4.74 -5.87
C ILE A 59 7.20 4.21 -6.91
N LEU A 60 6.69 3.59 -7.98
CA LEU A 60 7.52 3.09 -9.07
C LEU A 60 8.15 4.22 -9.90
N SER A 61 7.57 5.43 -9.86
CA SER A 61 8.06 6.60 -10.59
C SER A 61 8.97 7.51 -9.74
N ALA A 62 8.90 7.43 -8.41
CA ALA A 62 9.57 8.35 -7.48
C ALA A 62 10.40 7.56 -6.44
N PRO A 63 11.73 7.50 -6.56
CA PRO A 63 12.57 6.56 -5.80
C PRO A 63 12.80 6.92 -4.32
N THR A 64 12.51 8.15 -3.88
CA THR A 64 12.90 8.64 -2.53
C THR A 64 11.72 8.85 -1.58
N PHE A 65 10.67 8.04 -1.70
CA PHE A 65 9.39 8.36 -1.07
C PHE A 65 9.07 7.55 0.20
N THR A 66 8.74 8.24 1.29
CA THR A 66 8.20 7.65 2.52
C THR A 66 6.67 7.73 2.54
N MET A 67 6.01 6.58 2.52
CA MET A 67 4.55 6.50 2.49
C MET A 67 3.92 6.70 3.86
N ASN A 68 2.90 7.56 3.94
CA ASN A 68 2.11 7.81 5.14
C ASN A 68 0.63 8.04 4.81
N GLU A 69 -0.18 8.22 5.86
CA GLU A 69 -1.63 8.42 5.71
C GLU A 69 -1.97 9.69 4.92
N GLU A 70 -1.18 10.76 5.07
CA GLU A 70 -1.36 12.03 4.35
C GLU A 70 -1.18 11.85 2.84
N THR A 71 -0.31 10.94 2.43
CA THR A 71 -0.09 10.59 1.03
C THR A 71 -1.36 9.99 0.42
N ILE A 72 -1.93 8.98 1.10
CA ILE A 72 -3.15 8.31 0.62
C ILE A 72 -4.32 9.30 0.60
N GLU A 73 -4.45 10.10 1.67
CA GLU A 73 -5.48 11.14 1.75
C GLU A 73 -5.36 12.12 0.56
N ALA A 74 -4.15 12.59 0.27
CA ALA A 74 -3.90 13.52 -0.83
C ALA A 74 -4.20 12.89 -2.21
N ILE A 75 -3.78 11.64 -2.45
CA ILE A 75 -4.11 10.92 -3.69
C ILE A 75 -5.63 10.78 -3.85
N LEU A 76 -6.36 10.43 -2.80
CA LEU A 76 -7.82 10.31 -2.85
C LEU A 76 -8.49 11.66 -3.20
N TYR A 77 -8.02 12.76 -2.62
CA TYR A 77 -8.53 14.09 -2.96
C TYR A 77 -8.19 14.52 -4.39
N LEU A 78 -6.96 14.27 -4.83
CA LEU A 78 -6.52 14.56 -6.20
C LEU A 78 -7.27 13.72 -7.23
N LEU A 79 -7.55 12.45 -6.94
CA LEU A 79 -8.41 11.63 -7.79
C LEU A 79 -9.85 12.15 -7.79
N ASN A 80 -10.39 12.56 -6.64
CA ASN A 80 -11.76 13.09 -6.59
C ASN A 80 -11.92 14.42 -7.33
N LYS A 81 -11.01 15.38 -7.14
CA LYS A 81 -11.18 16.78 -7.56
C LYS A 81 -10.14 17.29 -8.57
N GLY A 82 -9.09 16.54 -8.82
CA GLY A 82 -7.96 17.00 -9.63
C GLY A 82 -7.35 18.29 -9.08
N GLU A 83 -7.00 19.20 -9.99
CA GLU A 83 -6.44 20.51 -9.66
C GLU A 83 -7.36 21.36 -8.76
N ALA A 84 -8.67 21.13 -8.79
CA ALA A 84 -9.65 21.87 -8.02
C ALA A 84 -9.54 21.60 -6.51
N TRP A 85 -8.83 20.56 -6.08
CA TRP A 85 -8.51 20.39 -4.65
C TRP A 85 -7.51 21.43 -4.19
N HIS A 86 -7.95 22.33 -3.31
CA HIS A 86 -7.12 23.38 -2.72
C HIS A 86 -7.12 23.27 -1.19
N PRO A 87 -6.19 22.49 -0.60
CA PRO A 87 -6.14 22.33 0.84
C PRO A 87 -5.69 23.62 1.53
N ARG A 88 -6.23 23.88 2.72
CA ARG A 88 -5.92 25.09 3.50
C ARG A 88 -4.62 24.99 4.30
N LYS A 89 -4.29 23.79 4.78
CA LYS A 89 -3.09 23.55 5.60
C LYS A 89 -1.85 23.47 4.71
N GLU A 90 -0.78 24.15 5.08
CA GLU A 90 0.48 24.20 4.32
C GLU A 90 1.07 22.80 4.05
N ALA A 91 1.10 21.92 5.05
CA ALA A 91 1.56 20.54 4.87
C ALA A 91 0.80 19.81 3.75
N LYS A 92 -0.53 20.00 3.67
CA LYS A 92 -1.35 19.39 2.61
C LYS A 92 -1.14 20.04 1.25
N LYS A 93 -0.76 21.32 1.20
CA LYS A 93 -0.38 21.99 -0.07
C LYS A 93 0.92 21.41 -0.61
N ALA A 94 1.93 21.20 0.25
CA ALA A 94 3.17 20.53 -0.15
C ALA A 94 2.90 19.13 -0.72
N TRP A 95 2.02 18.36 -0.07
CA TRP A 95 1.59 17.05 -0.57
C TRP A 95 0.88 17.14 -1.92
N ARG A 96 -0.05 18.08 -2.07
CA ARG A 96 -0.73 18.33 -3.34
C ARG A 96 0.28 18.62 -4.45
N ASP A 97 1.18 19.57 -4.23
CA ASP A 97 2.10 20.03 -5.28
C ASP A 97 3.12 18.94 -5.65
N CYS A 98 3.52 18.10 -4.69
CA CYS A 98 4.36 16.93 -4.94
C CYS A 98 3.63 15.85 -5.76
N LEU A 99 2.38 15.52 -5.40
CA LEU A 99 1.66 14.36 -5.96
C LEU A 99 0.88 14.68 -7.23
N LEU A 100 0.45 15.93 -7.41
CA LEU A 100 -0.36 16.37 -8.55
C LEU A 100 0.20 15.93 -9.92
N PRO A 101 1.48 16.15 -10.27
CA PRO A 101 1.99 15.74 -11.58
C PRO A 101 1.90 14.22 -11.81
N TYR A 102 2.10 13.42 -10.77
CA TYR A 102 2.02 11.96 -10.85
C TYR A 102 0.58 11.47 -10.98
N VAL A 103 -0.34 12.03 -10.18
CA VAL A 103 -1.76 11.69 -10.26
C VAL A 103 -2.34 12.10 -11.62
N GLN A 104 -1.97 13.27 -12.14
CA GLN A 104 -2.39 13.71 -13.47
C GLN A 104 -1.90 12.77 -14.57
N ARG A 105 -0.62 12.41 -14.54
CA ARG A 105 -0.05 11.46 -15.50
C ARG A 105 -0.73 10.09 -15.42
N TYR A 106 -0.97 9.58 -14.21
CA TYR A 106 -1.73 8.36 -14.01
C TYR A 106 -3.14 8.46 -14.62
N CYS A 107 -3.88 9.54 -14.31
CA CYS A 107 -5.23 9.75 -14.85
C CYS A 107 -5.23 9.81 -16.38
N GLN A 108 -4.21 10.41 -17.00
CA GLN A 108 -4.07 10.44 -18.45
C GLN A 108 -3.86 9.04 -19.03
N ILE A 109 -2.97 8.23 -18.43
CA ILE A 109 -2.68 6.86 -18.88
C ILE A 109 -3.92 5.98 -18.84
N VAL A 110 -4.69 6.04 -17.73
CA VAL A 110 -5.85 5.16 -17.54
C VAL A 110 -7.17 5.81 -17.95
N SER A 111 -7.14 7.03 -18.51
CA SER A 111 -8.32 7.83 -18.85
C SER A 111 -9.30 8.01 -17.68
N PHE A 112 -8.79 8.23 -16.47
CA PHE A 112 -9.61 8.41 -15.27
C PHE A 112 -10.27 9.79 -15.25
N VAL A 113 -11.58 9.82 -14.96
CA VAL A 113 -12.38 11.05 -14.87
C VAL A 113 -12.66 11.37 -13.40
N HIS A 114 -12.37 12.60 -13.00
CA HIS A 114 -12.59 13.08 -11.64
C HIS A 114 -14.09 13.09 -11.27
N PRO A 115 -14.53 12.31 -10.27
CA PRO A 115 -15.95 12.21 -9.92
C PRO A 115 -16.52 13.45 -9.21
N ASN A 116 -15.68 14.33 -8.65
CA ASN A 116 -16.06 15.59 -8.02
C ASN A 116 -17.15 15.46 -6.95
N LEU A 117 -17.05 14.42 -6.10
CA LEU A 117 -17.93 14.24 -4.95
C LEU A 117 -17.81 15.43 -4.00
N ARG A 118 -18.95 15.84 -3.45
CA ARG A 118 -19.09 16.89 -2.43
C ARG A 118 -19.39 16.25 -1.07
N GLY A 119 -18.83 16.81 0.01
CA GLY A 119 -19.05 16.30 1.37
C GLY A 119 -18.29 15.00 1.64
N GLU A 120 -17.26 14.73 0.84
CA GLU A 120 -16.50 13.49 0.72
C GLU A 120 -15.50 13.25 1.88
N GLN A 121 -15.36 14.19 2.81
CA GLN A 121 -14.36 14.09 3.89
C GLN A 121 -14.50 12.78 4.68
N GLN A 122 -15.72 12.34 4.97
CA GLN A 122 -15.94 11.10 5.72
C GLN A 122 -15.53 9.87 4.92
N SER A 123 -15.91 9.80 3.64
CA SER A 123 -15.49 8.69 2.76
C SER A 123 -13.99 8.67 2.54
N VAL A 124 -13.35 9.83 2.33
CA VAL A 124 -11.90 9.91 2.15
C VAL A 124 -11.19 9.47 3.42
N ASN A 125 -11.61 9.94 4.60
CA ASN A 125 -11.02 9.50 5.87
C ASN A 125 -11.15 7.98 6.08
N TYR A 126 -12.33 7.43 5.78
CA TYR A 126 -12.55 5.99 5.88
C TYR A 126 -11.66 5.21 4.91
N LEU A 127 -11.58 5.65 3.65
CA LEU A 127 -10.73 5.01 2.64
C LEU A 127 -9.25 5.12 3.01
N THR A 128 -8.78 6.27 3.50
CA THR A 128 -7.40 6.43 3.97
C THR A 128 -7.07 5.40 5.05
N ALA A 129 -7.89 5.31 6.10
CA ALA A 129 -7.66 4.36 7.18
C ALA A 129 -7.71 2.90 6.69
N SER A 130 -8.73 2.56 5.90
CA SER A 130 -8.89 1.20 5.36
C SER A 130 -7.72 0.80 4.45
N MET A 131 -7.29 1.70 3.56
CA MET A 131 -6.14 1.45 2.69
C MET A 131 -4.85 1.31 3.49
N MET A 132 -4.60 2.17 4.47
CA MET A 132 -3.42 2.04 5.35
C MET A 132 -3.39 0.69 6.06
N THR A 133 -4.51 0.26 6.65
CA THR A 133 -4.60 -1.05 7.30
C THR A 133 -4.35 -2.19 6.32
N ASN A 134 -4.99 -2.17 5.15
CA ASN A 134 -4.82 -3.22 4.16
C ASN A 134 -3.39 -3.29 3.64
N LEU A 135 -2.75 -2.14 3.40
CA LEU A 135 -1.35 -2.09 2.95
C LEU A 135 -0.40 -2.62 4.02
N LYS A 136 -0.60 -2.25 5.29
CA LYS A 136 0.17 -2.81 6.41
C LYS A 136 0.03 -4.32 6.44
N VAL A 137 -1.19 -4.85 6.47
CA VAL A 137 -1.44 -6.30 6.50
C VAL A 137 -0.83 -7.00 5.29
N ASN A 138 -1.03 -6.47 4.09
CA ASN A 138 -0.46 -7.07 2.87
C ASN A 138 1.07 -7.15 2.93
N VAL A 139 1.74 -6.10 3.39
CA VAL A 139 3.19 -6.12 3.51
C VAL A 139 3.64 -7.04 4.66
N GLN A 140 3.02 -6.93 5.83
CA GLN A 140 3.31 -7.75 7.01
C GLN A 140 3.17 -9.25 6.71
N GLU A 141 2.09 -9.65 6.06
CA GLU A 141 1.75 -11.06 5.89
C GLU A 141 2.28 -11.65 4.58
N HIS A 142 2.34 -10.87 3.50
CA HIS A 142 2.56 -11.42 2.16
C HIS A 142 3.92 -11.10 1.55
N PHE A 143 4.64 -10.06 2.01
CA PHE A 143 5.89 -9.66 1.35
C PHE A 143 6.92 -10.79 1.30
N MET A 144 7.16 -11.46 2.43
CA MET A 144 8.09 -12.60 2.52
C MET A 144 7.68 -13.78 1.63
N GLN A 145 6.37 -14.07 1.61
CA GLN A 145 5.84 -15.16 0.79
C GLN A 145 5.99 -14.87 -0.71
N MET A 146 5.74 -13.61 -1.10
CA MET A 146 5.95 -13.15 -2.47
C MET A 146 7.42 -13.23 -2.85
N LEU A 147 8.34 -12.80 -1.99
CA LEU A 147 9.77 -12.85 -2.29
C LEU A 147 10.25 -14.30 -2.52
N LEU A 148 9.86 -15.21 -1.63
CA LEU A 148 10.20 -16.64 -1.78
C LEU A 148 9.57 -17.27 -3.02
N ARG A 149 8.33 -16.90 -3.33
CA ARG A 149 7.64 -17.37 -4.53
C ARG A 149 8.32 -16.84 -5.78
N TYR A 150 8.80 -15.59 -5.78
CA TYR A 150 9.52 -14.99 -6.90
C TYR A 150 10.78 -15.77 -7.24
N ILE A 151 11.64 -16.02 -6.23
CA ILE A 151 12.85 -16.84 -6.38
C ILE A 151 12.51 -18.21 -6.97
N ASN A 152 11.46 -18.86 -6.45
CA ASN A 152 11.06 -20.19 -6.93
C ASN A 152 10.59 -20.19 -8.38
N LEU A 153 9.90 -19.13 -8.81
CA LEU A 153 9.39 -18.99 -10.17
C LEU A 153 10.53 -18.71 -11.15
N ARG A 154 11.40 -17.75 -10.81
CA ARG A 154 12.55 -17.39 -11.66
C ARG A 154 13.52 -18.53 -11.89
N LEU A 155 13.77 -19.34 -10.86
CA LEU A 155 14.68 -20.50 -10.96
C LEU A 155 13.99 -21.78 -11.46
N ASP A 156 12.71 -21.71 -11.87
CA ASP A 156 11.90 -22.86 -12.29
C ASP A 156 12.07 -24.06 -11.35
N VAL A 157 11.95 -23.84 -10.03
CA VAL A 157 12.29 -24.87 -9.02
C VAL A 157 11.49 -26.14 -9.23
N LYS A 158 10.23 -26.02 -9.69
CA LYS A 158 9.39 -27.17 -10.02
C LYS A 158 9.92 -27.94 -11.23
N GLY A 159 10.26 -27.26 -12.32
CA GLY A 159 10.85 -27.89 -13.51
C GLY A 159 12.22 -28.50 -13.22
N GLN A 160 13.09 -27.80 -12.50
CA GLN A 160 14.40 -28.31 -12.09
C GLN A 160 14.27 -29.57 -11.20
N LYS A 161 13.31 -29.59 -10.27
CA LYS A 161 13.04 -30.77 -9.43
C LYS A 161 12.64 -32.01 -10.24
N GLN A 162 11.97 -31.81 -11.39
CA GLN A 162 11.54 -32.88 -12.30
C GLN A 162 12.67 -33.31 -13.24
N ARG A 163 13.45 -32.36 -13.78
CA ARG A 163 14.54 -32.63 -14.74
C ARG A 163 15.77 -33.26 -14.08
N LEU A 164 16.10 -32.83 -12.85
CA LEU A 164 17.33 -33.28 -12.17
C LEU A 164 17.11 -34.65 -11.48
N PRO A 165 17.92 -35.68 -11.79
CA PRO A 165 17.76 -37.00 -11.19
C PRO A 165 17.84 -36.97 -9.66
N PRO A 166 16.98 -37.74 -8.96
CA PRO A 166 17.07 -37.88 -7.50
C PRO A 166 18.48 -38.28 -7.06
N LYS A 167 18.95 -37.71 -5.95
CA LYS A 167 20.28 -37.95 -5.32
C LYS A 167 21.51 -37.57 -6.16
N SER A 168 21.36 -37.03 -7.37
CA SER A 168 22.50 -36.54 -8.18
C SER A 168 23.22 -35.36 -7.52
N ASN A 169 24.53 -35.23 -7.78
CA ASN A 169 25.32 -34.10 -7.28
C ASN A 169 24.81 -32.77 -7.83
N ALA A 170 24.40 -32.71 -9.10
CA ALA A 170 23.80 -31.53 -9.70
C ALA A 170 22.52 -31.09 -8.96
N ARG A 171 21.65 -32.04 -8.60
CA ARG A 171 20.44 -31.75 -7.81
C ARG A 171 20.79 -31.22 -6.43
N LYS A 172 21.76 -31.83 -5.74
CA LYS A 172 22.22 -31.36 -4.43
C LYS A 172 22.76 -29.94 -4.52
N ALA A 173 23.66 -29.67 -5.48
CA ALA A 173 24.25 -28.35 -5.69
C ALA A 173 23.19 -27.28 -5.95
N PHE A 174 22.22 -27.54 -6.83
CA PHE A 174 21.10 -26.63 -7.09
C PHE A 174 20.30 -26.30 -5.82
N PHE A 175 19.89 -27.31 -5.05
CA PHE A 175 19.11 -27.06 -3.83
C PHE A 175 19.93 -26.41 -2.71
N THR A 176 21.25 -26.62 -2.67
CA THR A 176 22.15 -25.90 -1.78
C THR A 176 22.20 -24.41 -2.13
N ARG A 177 22.41 -24.05 -3.40
CA ARG A 177 22.40 -22.63 -3.83
C ARG A 177 21.03 -21.98 -3.70
N LEU A 178 19.95 -22.69 -4.02
CA LEU A 178 18.58 -22.20 -3.78
C LEU A 178 18.35 -21.91 -2.29
N ARG A 179 18.87 -22.76 -1.40
CA ARG A 179 18.78 -22.54 0.05
C ARG A 179 19.59 -21.32 0.46
N TYR A 180 20.81 -21.18 -0.06
CA TYR A 180 21.66 -20.03 0.17
C TYR A 180 20.97 -18.72 -0.25
N LEU A 181 20.49 -18.62 -1.49
CA LEU A 181 19.77 -17.44 -1.99
C LEU A 181 18.59 -17.06 -1.06
N LYS A 182 17.78 -18.05 -0.63
CA LYS A 182 16.70 -17.79 0.31
C LYS A 182 17.21 -17.34 1.68
N SER A 183 18.28 -17.96 2.18
CA SER A 183 18.83 -17.65 3.50
C SER A 183 19.44 -16.25 3.59
N VAL A 184 20.12 -15.80 2.52
CA VAL A 184 20.68 -14.44 2.43
C VAL A 184 19.60 -13.38 2.71
N PHE A 185 18.37 -13.61 2.24
CA PHE A 185 17.27 -12.66 2.43
C PHE A 185 16.38 -12.95 3.65
N LEU A 186 16.27 -14.21 4.10
CA LEU A 186 15.40 -14.56 5.22
C LEU A 186 16.02 -14.39 6.60
N PHE A 187 17.36 -14.48 6.71
CA PHE A 187 18.02 -14.72 8.01
C PHE A 187 19.25 -13.84 8.28
N ASP A 188 19.45 -12.74 7.55
CA ASP A 188 20.61 -11.84 7.70
C ASP A 188 21.95 -12.57 7.76
N VAL A 189 22.05 -13.73 7.08
CA VAL A 189 23.29 -14.45 6.97
C VAL A 189 24.15 -13.67 5.99
N VAL A 190 25.27 -13.13 6.50
CA VAL A 190 26.29 -12.50 5.67
C VAL A 190 26.64 -13.48 4.54
N PRO A 191 26.50 -13.08 3.26
CA PRO A 191 26.88 -13.92 2.14
C PRO A 191 28.30 -14.44 2.32
N GLU A 192 28.45 -15.74 2.57
CA GLU A 192 29.76 -16.38 2.51
C GLU A 192 30.27 -16.27 1.07
N LEU A 193 31.40 -15.60 0.88
CA LEU A 193 31.96 -15.27 -0.44
C LEU A 193 32.15 -16.52 -1.33
N GLU A 194 32.47 -17.67 -0.73
CA GLU A 194 32.61 -18.94 -1.44
C GLU A 194 31.34 -19.37 -2.21
N PHE A 195 30.16 -18.99 -1.72
CA PHE A 195 28.90 -19.33 -2.41
C PHE A 195 28.53 -18.36 -3.53
N LEU A 196 29.08 -17.13 -3.54
CA LEU A 196 28.83 -16.15 -4.60
C LEU A 196 29.56 -16.52 -5.89
N ASP A 197 30.78 -17.05 -5.77
CA ASP A 197 31.60 -17.49 -6.91
C ASP A 197 31.02 -18.73 -7.62
N ASP A 198 30.19 -19.50 -6.92
CA ASP A 198 29.56 -20.74 -7.40
C ASP A 198 28.15 -20.54 -8.01
N LEU A 199 27.64 -19.31 -8.04
CA LEU A 199 26.33 -19.00 -8.61
C LEU A 199 26.35 -19.11 -10.14
N THR A 200 25.30 -19.72 -10.69
CA THR A 200 25.05 -19.65 -12.14
C THR A 200 24.62 -18.24 -12.55
N PRO A 201 24.76 -17.85 -13.83
CA PRO A 201 24.38 -16.50 -14.28
C PRO A 201 22.94 -16.10 -13.91
N LEU A 202 21.99 -17.03 -13.98
CA LEU A 202 20.60 -16.79 -13.60
C LEU A 202 20.43 -16.62 -12.08
N GLU A 203 21.17 -17.40 -11.28
CA GLU A 203 21.14 -17.27 -9.82
C GLU A 203 21.73 -15.93 -9.37
N SER A 204 22.79 -15.46 -10.02
CA SER A 204 23.35 -14.11 -9.81
C SER A 204 22.37 -13.02 -10.22
N GLU A 205 21.72 -13.14 -11.39
CA GLU A 205 20.68 -12.18 -11.83
C GLU A 205 19.54 -12.05 -10.80
N VAL A 206 19.02 -13.19 -10.32
CA VAL A 206 17.96 -13.20 -9.29
C VAL A 206 18.43 -12.55 -7.99
N LEU A 207 19.69 -12.73 -7.62
CA LEU A 207 20.27 -12.14 -6.41
C LEU A 207 20.37 -10.61 -6.53
N GLU A 208 20.86 -10.11 -7.66
CA GLU A 208 20.95 -8.67 -7.98
C GLU A 208 19.57 -7.99 -7.99
N GLU A 209 18.58 -8.62 -8.59
CA GLU A 209 17.21 -8.09 -8.59
C GLU A 209 16.63 -7.95 -7.19
N ILE A 210 16.89 -8.92 -6.31
CA ILE A 210 16.40 -8.85 -4.94
C ILE A 210 17.15 -7.78 -4.15
N TRP A 211 18.46 -7.62 -4.38
CA TRP A 211 19.20 -6.51 -3.80
C TRP A 211 18.68 -5.15 -4.28
N SER A 212 18.24 -5.04 -5.53
CA SER A 212 17.64 -3.82 -6.09
C SER A 212 16.30 -3.41 -5.42
N LEU A 213 15.72 -4.29 -4.59
CA LEU A 213 14.54 -3.94 -3.80
C LEU A 213 14.84 -2.89 -2.72
N ASP A 214 16.12 -2.66 -2.40
CA ASP A 214 16.58 -1.71 -1.37
C ASP A 214 15.88 -1.93 -0.03
N LEU A 215 15.91 -3.18 0.45
CA LEU A 215 15.28 -3.53 1.72
C LEU A 215 15.89 -2.68 2.86
N PRO A 216 15.07 -2.07 3.74
CA PRO A 216 15.60 -1.33 4.86
C PRO A 216 16.44 -2.26 5.75
N PHE A 217 17.75 -2.03 5.76
CA PHE A 217 18.72 -2.82 6.51
C PHE A 217 18.69 -2.40 7.99
N LEU A 218 18.27 -3.30 8.87
CA LEU A 218 18.37 -3.11 10.31
C LEU A 218 19.44 -4.08 10.84
N PRO A 219 20.64 -3.60 11.19
CA PRO A 219 21.65 -4.48 11.76
C PRO A 219 21.09 -5.09 13.05
N ASN A 220 21.13 -6.42 13.13
CA ASN A 220 20.80 -7.28 14.28
C ASN A 220 19.36 -7.82 14.40
N ASP A 221 18.41 -7.42 13.56
CA ASP A 221 17.03 -7.91 13.64
C ASP A 221 16.62 -8.69 12.39
N PRO A 222 16.15 -9.96 12.51
CA PRO A 222 15.71 -10.75 11.35
C PRO A 222 14.68 -10.00 10.52
N LEU A 223 14.81 -10.06 9.19
CA LEU A 223 13.88 -9.43 8.24
C LEU A 223 12.39 -9.69 8.56
N ALA A 224 12.05 -10.91 8.98
CA ALA A 224 10.67 -11.26 9.35
C ALA A 224 10.14 -10.45 10.54
N TYR A 225 10.99 -10.10 11.51
CA TYR A 225 10.62 -9.27 12.66
C TYR A 225 10.47 -7.80 12.25
N THR A 226 11.41 -7.29 11.46
CA THR A 226 11.44 -5.88 11.05
C THR A 226 10.25 -5.51 10.18
N ILE A 227 9.84 -6.39 9.26
CA ILE A 227 8.62 -6.23 8.46
C ILE A 227 7.38 -6.16 9.34
N VAL A 228 7.30 -6.97 10.40
CA VAL A 228 6.15 -6.95 11.32
C VAL A 228 6.15 -5.66 12.15
N ALA A 229 7.31 -5.22 12.62
CA ALA A 229 7.47 -4.03 13.46
C ALA A 229 7.18 -2.72 12.70
N ASP A 230 7.68 -2.57 11.47
CA ASP A 230 7.44 -1.40 10.62
C ASP A 230 7.20 -1.80 9.15
N PRO A 231 6.02 -2.30 8.80
CA PRO A 231 5.73 -2.74 7.44
C PRO A 231 5.76 -1.64 6.41
N MET A 232 5.52 -0.39 6.81
CA MET A 232 5.43 0.68 5.82
C MET A 232 6.78 1.06 5.25
N SER A 233 7.86 0.81 6.00
CA SER A 233 9.24 0.91 5.47
C SER A 233 9.51 -0.07 4.32
N PHE A 234 8.81 -1.21 4.27
CA PHE A 234 8.95 -2.24 3.22
C PHE A 234 7.98 -2.07 2.05
N PHE A 235 7.05 -1.11 2.12
CA PHE A 235 6.06 -0.93 1.04
C PHE A 235 6.68 -0.56 -0.32
N PRO A 236 7.75 0.26 -0.41
CA PRO A 236 8.46 0.47 -1.67
C PRO A 236 9.04 -0.83 -2.25
N ALA A 237 9.70 -1.64 -1.42
CA ALA A 237 10.22 -2.95 -1.84
C ALA A 237 9.11 -3.91 -2.29
N TYR A 238 7.96 -3.91 -1.60
CA TYR A 238 6.78 -4.65 -2.00
C TYR A 238 6.27 -4.24 -3.39
N CYS A 239 6.23 -2.93 -3.68
CA CYS A 239 5.83 -2.43 -5.00
C CYS A 239 6.83 -2.82 -6.09
N LYS A 240 8.14 -2.68 -5.83
CA LYS A 240 9.19 -3.09 -6.78
C LYS A 240 9.12 -4.59 -7.08
N LEU A 241 8.94 -5.42 -6.05
CA LEU A 241 8.77 -6.86 -6.21
C LEU A 241 7.55 -7.19 -7.06
N SER A 242 6.42 -6.52 -6.84
CA SER A 242 5.23 -6.66 -7.71
C SER A 242 5.55 -6.30 -9.17
N GLY A 243 6.36 -5.26 -9.41
CA GLY A 243 6.81 -4.89 -10.75
C GLY A 243 7.70 -5.96 -11.41
N LEU A 244 8.58 -6.60 -10.63
CA LEU A 244 9.38 -7.73 -11.13
C LEU A 244 8.48 -8.91 -11.54
N TYR A 245 7.44 -9.24 -10.76
CA TYR A 245 6.46 -10.26 -11.16
C TYR A 245 5.87 -9.97 -12.54
N GLU A 246 5.42 -8.74 -12.77
CA GLU A 246 4.83 -8.32 -14.04
C GLU A 246 5.84 -8.39 -15.19
N GLN A 247 7.09 -7.93 -14.97
CA GLN A 247 8.16 -7.96 -15.96
C GLN A 247 8.47 -9.38 -16.46
N TYR A 248 8.42 -10.37 -15.57
CA TYR A 248 8.69 -11.77 -15.91
C TYR A 248 7.42 -12.60 -16.21
N GLY A 249 6.25 -11.96 -16.24
CA GLY A 249 4.98 -12.57 -16.65
C GLY A 249 4.36 -13.54 -15.62
N PHE A 250 4.52 -13.25 -14.32
CA PHE A 250 4.05 -14.08 -13.21
C PHE A 250 2.78 -13.59 -12.52
#